data_AF-A0A819YC69-F1
#
_entry.id   AF-A0A819YC69-F1
#
_cell.length_a   1.000
_cell.length_b   1.000
_cell.length_c   1.000
_cell.angle_alpha   90.00
_cell.angle_beta   90.00
_cell.angle_gamma   90.00
#
_symmetry.space_group_name_H-M   'P 1'
#
loop_
_entity.id
_entity.type
_entity.pdbx_description
1 polymer ?
#
loop_
_entity_poly.entity_id
_entity_poly.type
_entity_poly.pdbx_seq_one_letter_code
_entity_poly.pdbx_strand_id
1 'polypeptide(L)'
;MCLASASAGWCYQCDSRNPRCGMQIDQTIGIDKTPCNGQCYTYLRKNILYRGCSWEHGFMTAQTTFTAVYEKDGLWLFCDTPLCNSNAAPIMDEILLSILNNP
;
A
#
# COMPACT_ATOMS: atom_id res chain seq x y z
N MET A 1 28.08 1.49 -7.27
CA MET A 1 27.04 0.51 -6.90
C MET A 1 25.73 1.03 -7.46
N CYS A 2 25.18 0.39 -8.50
CA CYS A 2 23.85 0.73 -9.00
C CYS A 2 22.83 0.24 -7.96
N LEU A 3 22.09 1.17 -7.36
CA LEU A 3 20.95 0.83 -6.51
C LEU A 3 19.99 0.01 -7.38
N ALA A 4 19.86 -1.28 -7.10
CA ALA A 4 18.83 -2.09 -7.75
C ALA A 4 17.48 -1.44 -7.42
N SER A 5 16.76 -0.98 -8.45
CA SER A 5 15.39 -0.55 -8.30
C SER A 5 14.59 -1.69 -7.67
N ALA A 6 14.19 -1.55 -6.40
CA ALA A 6 13.39 -2.57 -5.73
C ALA A 6 12.05 -2.68 -6.46
N SER A 7 11.75 -3.88 -6.97
CA SER A 7 10.50 -4.21 -7.64
C SER A 7 9.74 -5.23 -6.80
N ALA A 8 8.49 -4.93 -6.46
CA ALA A 8 7.64 -5.84 -5.68
C ALA A 8 7.28 -7.11 -6.46
N GLY A 9 7.35 -7.09 -7.80
CA GLY A 9 7.02 -8.23 -8.66
C GLY A 9 5.51 -8.44 -8.81
N TRP A 10 4.76 -8.50 -7.70
CA TRP A 10 3.30 -8.65 -7.68
C TRP A 10 2.66 -7.85 -6.57
N CYS A 11 1.51 -7.24 -6.84
CA CYS A 11 0.74 -6.48 -5.86
C CYS A 11 -0.75 -6.85 -5.94
N TYR A 12 -1.48 -6.71 -4.84
CA TYR A 12 -2.94 -6.74 -4.89
C TYR A 12 -3.47 -5.47 -5.57
N GLN A 13 -4.47 -5.64 -6.43
CA GLN A 13 -5.11 -4.58 -7.18
C GLN A 13 -6.61 -4.60 -6.89
N CYS A 14 -7.10 -3.61 -6.14
CA CYS A 14 -8.51 -3.51 -5.77
C CYS A 14 -8.81 -2.15 -5.16
N ASP A 15 -10.09 -1.90 -4.88
CA ASP A 15 -10.50 -0.81 -4.00
C ASP A 15 -11.62 -1.26 -3.04
N SER A 16 -11.86 -0.48 -1.97
CA SER A 16 -12.79 -0.82 -0.90
C SER A 16 -14.28 -0.82 -1.30
N ARG A 17 -14.64 -0.46 -2.55
CA ARG A 17 -15.97 -0.77 -3.09
C ARG A 17 -16.15 -2.28 -3.25
N ASN A 18 -15.06 -3.03 -3.43
CA ASN A 18 -15.03 -4.46 -3.16
C ASN A 18 -14.81 -4.68 -1.64
N PRO A 19 -15.76 -5.27 -0.91
CA PRO A 19 -15.66 -5.46 0.53
C PRO A 19 -14.39 -6.21 0.96
N ARG A 20 -13.88 -7.09 0.10
CA ARG A 20 -12.68 -7.88 0.36
C ARG A 20 -11.39 -7.04 0.35
N CYS A 21 -11.39 -5.90 -0.32
CA CYS A 21 -10.19 -5.04 -0.43
C CYS A 21 -9.95 -4.20 0.83
N GLY A 22 -11.03 -3.88 1.56
CA GLY A 22 -10.95 -3.15 2.83
C GLY A 22 -10.43 -4.00 3.99
N MET A 23 -10.36 -5.33 3.83
CA MET A 23 -9.90 -6.25 4.86
C MET A 23 -8.40 -6.55 4.76
N GLN A 24 -7.84 -7.16 5.80
CA GLN A 24 -6.56 -7.84 5.68
C GLN A 24 -6.69 -8.97 4.65
N ILE A 25 -5.80 -8.98 3.66
CA ILE A 25 -5.84 -9.98 2.59
C ILE A 25 -4.92 -11.14 2.96
N ASP A 26 -5.47 -12.34 3.06
CA ASP A 26 -4.70 -13.57 3.17
C ASP A 26 -4.70 -14.34 1.83
N GLN A 27 -4.08 -15.53 1.81
CA GLN A 27 -3.98 -16.34 0.60
C GLN A 27 -5.32 -16.91 0.11
N THR A 28 -6.38 -16.88 0.94
CA THR A 28 -7.71 -17.43 0.63
C THR A 28 -8.66 -16.39 0.05
N ILE A 29 -8.35 -15.11 0.25
CA ILE A 29 -9.14 -14.00 -0.27
C ILE A 29 -8.86 -13.82 -1.76
N GLY A 30 -9.87 -14.12 -2.58
CA GLY A 30 -9.84 -13.91 -4.04
C GLY A 30 -9.89 -12.43 -4.40
N ILE A 31 -8.75 -11.76 -4.29
CA ILE A 31 -8.48 -10.41 -4.79
C ILE A 31 -7.50 -10.51 -5.95
N ASP A 32 -7.72 -9.70 -6.98
CA ASP A 32 -6.88 -9.67 -8.17
C ASP A 32 -5.45 -9.24 -7.83
N LYS A 33 -4.50 -9.87 -8.52
CA LYS A 33 -3.07 -9.59 -8.41
C LYS A 33 -2.58 -9.06 -9.75
N THR A 34 -1.78 -8.01 -9.73
CA THR A 34 -1.17 -7.43 -10.93
C THR A 34 0.34 -7.55 -10.86
N PRO A 35 1.03 -7.85 -11.98
CA PRO A 35 2.48 -7.75 -12.03
C PRO A 35 2.90 -6.30 -11.77
N CYS A 36 4.04 -6.14 -11.08
CA CYS A 36 4.52 -4.83 -10.64
C CYS A 36 6.02 -4.70 -10.80
N ASN A 37 6.44 -3.73 -11.62
CA ASN A 37 7.84 -3.41 -11.80
C ASN A 37 8.35 -2.39 -10.76
N GLY A 38 7.47 -1.62 -10.10
CA GLY A 38 7.83 -0.69 -9.03
C GLY A 38 7.43 -1.21 -7.64
N GLN A 39 6.85 -0.33 -6.82
CA GLN A 39 6.44 -0.65 -5.44
C GLN A 39 4.94 -0.90 -5.36
N CYS A 40 4.49 -1.78 -4.48
CA CYS A 40 3.06 -1.86 -4.16
C CYS A 40 2.64 -0.63 -3.36
N TYR A 41 1.41 -0.16 -3.59
CA TYR A 41 0.82 0.90 -2.79
C TYR A 41 -0.49 0.48 -2.16
N THR A 42 -0.82 1.16 -1.08
CA THR A 42 -2.17 1.33 -0.55
C THR A 42 -2.44 2.82 -0.42
N TYR A 43 -3.60 3.29 -0.85
CA TYR A 43 -3.96 4.69 -0.86
C TYR A 43 -5.34 4.90 -0.25
N LEU A 44 -5.45 5.75 0.76
CA LEU A 44 -6.73 6.14 1.36
C LEU A 44 -7.09 7.56 0.94
N ARG A 45 -8.19 7.70 0.18
CA ARG A 45 -8.75 8.99 -0.22
C ARG A 45 -10.25 8.99 0.02
N LYS A 46 -10.73 9.98 0.77
CA LYS A 46 -12.18 10.16 1.05
C LYS A 46 -12.85 8.86 1.54
N ASN A 47 -12.21 8.15 2.48
CA ASN A 47 -12.63 6.84 3.00
C ASN A 47 -12.68 5.68 1.98
N ILE A 48 -12.11 5.86 0.79
CA ILE A 48 -11.92 4.77 -0.17
C ILE A 48 -10.47 4.35 -0.13
N LEU A 49 -10.25 3.07 0.15
CA LEU A 49 -8.93 2.43 0.15
C LEU A 49 -8.70 1.81 -1.23
N TYR A 50 -7.55 2.11 -1.82
CA TYR A 50 -7.10 1.58 -3.11
C TYR A 50 -5.82 0.79 -2.89
N ARG A 51 -5.65 -0.32 -3.59
CA ARG A 51 -4.42 -1.11 -3.64
C ARG A 51 -3.98 -1.24 -5.08
N GLY A 52 -2.67 -1.19 -5.30
CA GLY A 52 -2.15 -1.42 -6.64
C GLY A 52 -0.64 -1.40 -6.71
N CYS A 53 -0.15 -1.29 -7.94
CA CYS A 53 1.25 -1.14 -8.27
C CYS A 53 1.58 0.31 -8.67
N SER A 54 2.60 0.88 -8.05
CA SER A 54 3.21 2.13 -8.48
C SER A 54 4.25 1.85 -9.55
N TRP A 55 4.26 2.70 -10.56
CA TRP A 55 5.23 2.68 -11.66
C TRP A 55 6.48 3.49 -11.27
N GLU A 56 6.32 4.35 -10.27
CA GLU A 56 7.40 5.15 -9.70
C GLU A 56 8.21 4.27 -8.75
N HIS A 57 9.53 4.33 -8.92
CA HIS A 57 10.48 3.71 -8.02
C HIS A 57 11.00 4.77 -7.05
N GLY A 58 11.07 4.44 -5.76
CA GLY A 58 11.83 5.24 -4.81
C GLY A 58 11.01 6.17 -3.92
N PHE A 59 9.79 5.77 -3.54
CA PHE A 59 9.20 6.24 -2.28
C PHE A 59 9.96 5.59 -1.10
N MET A 60 11.22 6.00 -0.99
CA MET A 60 12.25 5.68 0.00
C MET A 60 12.46 4.18 0.29
N THR A 61 13.71 3.73 0.09
CA THR A 61 14.25 2.44 0.58
C THR A 61 14.40 2.45 2.11
N ALA A 62 13.37 2.89 2.84
CA ALA A 62 13.41 2.91 4.28
C ALA A 62 13.38 1.47 4.80
N GLN A 63 14.15 1.21 5.85
CA GLN A 63 14.27 -0.11 6.52
C GLN A 63 12.98 -0.56 7.23
N THR A 64 11.82 -0.04 6.81
CA THR A 64 10.49 -0.25 7.39
C THR A 64 9.59 -0.95 6.37
N THR A 65 8.65 -1.77 6.86
CA THR A 65 7.72 -2.54 6.03
C THR A 65 6.84 -1.68 5.12
N PHE A 66 6.61 -0.41 5.50
CA PHE A 66 5.87 0.56 4.71
C PHE A 66 6.49 1.96 4.79
N THR A 67 6.34 2.75 3.71
CA THR A 67 6.67 4.19 3.66
C THR A 67 5.38 4.99 3.49
N ALA A 68 5.08 5.87 4.45
CA ALA A 68 3.89 6.71 4.45
C ALA A 68 4.14 8.07 3.77
N VAL A 69 3.28 8.47 2.83
CA VAL A 69 3.31 9.78 2.18
C VAL A 69 1.94 10.43 2.29
N TYR A 70 1.91 11.64 2.84
CA TYR A 70 0.70 12.44 2.92
C TYR A 70 0.61 13.37 1.72
N GLU A 71 -0.52 13.32 1.04
CA GLU A 71 -0.90 14.32 0.06
C GLU A 71 -2.17 15.02 0.53
N LYS A 72 -2.45 16.18 -0.06
CA LYS A 72 -3.60 17.04 0.28
C LYS A 72 -4.95 16.29 0.29
N ASP A 73 -5.02 15.19 -0.45
CA ASP A 73 -6.23 14.41 -0.65
C ASP A 73 -6.21 13.01 -0.01
N GLY A 74 -5.14 12.58 0.66
CA GLY A 74 -5.08 11.23 1.21
C GLY A 74 -3.73 10.77 1.75
N LEU A 75 -3.71 9.52 2.21
CA LEU A 75 -2.53 8.84 2.74
C LEU A 75 -2.12 7.70 1.81
N TRP A 76 -0.87 7.72 1.36
CA TRP A 76 -0.24 6.63 0.62
C TRP A 76 0.66 5.81 1.55
N LEU A 77 0.64 4.49 1.40
CA LEU A 77 1.58 3.54 2.00
C LEU A 77 2.23 2.72 0.89
N PHE A 78 3.56 2.78 0.77
CA PHE A 78 4.32 2.02 -0.22
C PHE A 78 5.11 0.89 0.42
N CYS A 79 5.30 -0.22 -0.28
CA CYS A 79 6.15 -1.35 0.12
C CYS A 79 6.69 -2.07 -1.12
N ASP A 80 7.81 -2.78 -0.99
CA ASP A 80 8.61 -3.25 -2.13
C ASP A 80 8.82 -4.77 -2.20
N THR A 81 8.09 -5.53 -1.37
CA THR A 81 8.09 -7.00 -1.40
C THR A 81 6.81 -7.54 -2.07
N PRO A 82 6.85 -8.76 -2.66
CA PRO A 82 5.67 -9.32 -3.32
C PRO A 82 4.46 -9.39 -2.38
N LEU A 83 3.33 -8.84 -2.84
CA LEU A 83 2.04 -8.84 -2.15
C LEU A 83 2.06 -8.18 -0.76
N CYS A 84 3.06 -7.32 -0.49
CA CYS A 84 3.24 -6.64 0.78
C CYS A 84 2.07 -5.73 1.15
N ASN A 85 1.34 -5.22 0.15
CA ASN A 85 0.13 -4.44 0.34
C ASN A 85 -1.07 -5.29 0.77
N SER A 86 -0.87 -6.48 1.35
CA SER A 86 -1.89 -7.35 1.95
C SER A 86 -2.38 -6.85 3.31
N ASN A 87 -1.47 -6.29 4.11
CA ASN A 87 -1.69 -5.93 5.51
C ASN A 87 -1.74 -4.41 5.75
N ALA A 88 -1.86 -3.61 4.69
CA ALA A 88 -1.77 -2.16 4.79
C ALA A 88 -3.03 -1.48 5.38
N ALA A 89 -4.20 -2.13 5.31
CA ALA A 89 -5.45 -1.57 5.83
C ALA A 89 -5.42 -1.32 7.37
N PRO A 90 -5.10 -2.31 8.22
CA PRO A 90 -5.02 -2.06 9.67
C PRO A 90 -3.93 -1.02 10.02
N ILE A 91 -2.84 -0.98 9.26
CA ILE A 91 -1.77 0.01 9.43
C ILE A 91 -2.26 1.42 9.07
N MET A 92 -3.09 1.56 8.03
CA MET A 92 -3.71 2.85 7.69
C MET A 92 -4.62 3.35 8.81
N ASP A 93 -5.42 2.47 9.40
CA ASP A 93 -6.30 2.85 10.52
C ASP A 93 -5.51 3.32 11.73
N GLU A 94 -4.43 2.61 12.10
CA GLU A 94 -3.52 3.02 13.18
C GLU A 94 -2.86 4.38 12.93
N ILE A 95 -2.39 4.61 11.70
CA ILE A 95 -1.79 5.87 11.30
C ILE A 95 -2.84 7.00 11.35
N LEU A 96 -4.05 6.78 10.82
CA LEU A 96 -5.12 7.77 10.86
C LEU A 96 -5.48 8.15 12.31
N LEU A 97 -5.62 7.14 13.18
CA LEU A 97 -5.90 7.35 14.61
C LEU A 97 -4.77 8.10 15.31
N SER A 98 -3.51 7.82 14.97
CA SER A 98 -2.36 8.49 15.57
C SER A 98 -2.31 9.98 15.23
N ILE A 99 -2.72 10.35 14.02
CA ILE A 99 -2.84 11.75 13.58
C ILE A 99 -4.01 12.44 14.26
N LEU A 100 -5.19 11.81 14.26
CA LEU A 100 -6.39 12.41 14.87
C LEU A 100 -6.22 12.67 16.38
N ASN A 101 -5.40 11.86 17.05
CA ASN A 101 -5.12 11.99 18.47
C ASN A 101 -3.88 12.85 18.81
N ASN A 102 -3.09 13.28 17.82
CA ASN A 102 -1.97 14.22 17.99
C ASN A 102 -2.10 15.37 16.98
N PRO A 103 -2.98 16.37 17.25
CA PRO A 103 -3.16 17.53 16.39
C PRO A 103 -1.93 18.46 16.34
#